data_AF-A0A609LLP5-F1
#
_entry.id   AF-A0A609LLP5-F1
#
_cell.length_a   1.000
_cell.length_b   1.000
_cell.length_c   1.000
_cell.angle_alpha   90.00
_cell.angle_beta   90.00
_cell.angle_gamma   90.00
#
_symmetry.space_group_name_H-M   'P 1'
#
loop_
_entity.id
_entity.type
_entity.pdbx_description
1 polymer ?
#
loop_
_entity_poly.entity_id
_entity_poly.type
_entity_poly.pdbx_seq_one_letter_code
_entity_poly.pdbx_strand_id
1 'polypeptide(L)'
;QSLNIEKIVCYIIFLMFMVATISIIDVLMNGEFIKLLGYDEHYAGEQLNLINSYDGMVRATGGFSDALNFGYMLTLGVLLCMECFSQGYKRLLMLIISFVLFIAICMSLTRGAILVAALIYALYIISNRKMLFCGITLFVIIIPVLAISTNIFDNYTEILIGRFTDSSQASRGSTQGRIDMAINSLNFLSEHPSGIGLGTQGSGNMLSVKDNRLNTDNYFFWIA
;
A
#
# COMPACT_ATOMS: atom_id res chain seq x y z
N GLN A 1 -34.63 0.66 11.32
CA GLN A 1 -34.15 0.28 9.97
C GLN A 1 -32.86 -0.50 10.14
N SER A 2 -32.83 -1.78 9.75
CA SER A 2 -31.60 -2.57 9.82
C SER A 2 -30.61 -2.07 8.77
N LEU A 3 -29.37 -1.87 9.19
CA LEU A 3 -28.27 -1.49 8.33
C LEU A 3 -28.03 -2.62 7.31
N ASN A 4 -28.14 -2.34 6.01
CA ASN A 4 -27.87 -3.34 4.98
C ASN A 4 -26.36 -3.45 4.77
N ILE A 5 -25.74 -4.40 5.49
CA ILE A 5 -24.29 -4.63 5.50
C ILE A 5 -23.74 -4.91 4.09
N GLU A 6 -24.47 -5.66 3.26
CA GLU A 6 -24.06 -5.98 1.89
C GLU A 6 -23.90 -4.72 1.02
N LYS A 7 -24.84 -3.77 1.13
CA LYS A 7 -24.77 -2.49 0.42
C LYS A 7 -23.55 -1.67 0.86
N ILE A 8 -23.22 -1.69 2.15
CA ILE A 8 -22.06 -0.97 2.69
C ILE A 8 -20.77 -1.57 2.17
N VAL A 9 -20.64 -2.90 2.18
CA VAL A 9 -19.45 -3.59 1.64
C VAL A 9 -19.27 -3.27 0.16
N CYS A 10 -20.35 -3.31 -0.63
CA CYS A 10 -20.30 -2.94 -2.05
C CYS A 10 -19.88 -1.48 -2.26
N TYR A 11 -20.38 -0.56 -1.43
CA TYR A 11 -20.01 0.85 -1.48
C TYR A 11 -18.53 1.07 -1.17
N ILE A 12 -18.01 0.39 -0.13
CA ILE A 12 -16.59 0.42 0.23
C ILE A 12 -15.73 -0.09 -0.93
N ILE A 13 -16.08 -1.25 -1.51
CA ILE A 13 -15.37 -1.82 -2.66
C ILE A 13 -15.34 -0.84 -3.83
N PHE A 14 -16.47 -0.20 -4.13
CA PHE A 14 -16.56 0.75 -5.24
C PHE A 14 -15.73 2.02 -4.97
N LEU A 15 -15.72 2.52 -3.73
CA LEU A 15 -14.88 3.64 -3.34
C LEU A 15 -13.39 3.29 -3.51
N MET A 16 -12.98 2.10 -3.06
CA MET A 16 -11.61 1.62 -3.24
C MET A 16 -11.23 1.45 -4.72
N PHE A 17 -12.16 0.98 -5.55
CA PHE A 17 -11.98 0.89 -7.00
C PHE A 17 -11.74 2.27 -7.64
N MET A 18 -12.51 3.28 -7.26
CA MET A 18 -12.34 4.64 -7.76
C MET A 18 -10.98 5.21 -7.35
N VAL A 19 -10.60 5.05 -6.08
CA VAL A 19 -9.30 5.50 -5.57
C VAL A 19 -8.16 4.79 -6.31
N ALA A 20 -8.21 3.47 -6.46
CA ALA A 20 -7.18 2.72 -7.19
C ALA A 20 -7.06 3.17 -8.65
N THR A 21 -8.18 3.45 -9.31
CA THR A 21 -8.18 3.93 -10.70
C THR A 21 -7.52 5.31 -10.81
N ILE A 22 -7.85 6.24 -9.89
CA ILE A 22 -7.22 7.55 -9.80
C ILE A 22 -5.70 7.40 -9.62
N SER A 23 -5.26 6.51 -8.72
CA SER A 23 -3.83 6.30 -8.48
C SER A 23 -3.10 5.74 -9.70
N ILE A 24 -3.72 4.82 -10.44
CA ILE A 24 -3.12 4.26 -11.66
C ILE A 24 -2.97 5.36 -12.71
N ILE A 25 -4.00 6.19 -12.91
CA ILE A 25 -3.96 7.33 -13.84
C ILE A 25 -2.84 8.30 -13.42
N ASP A 26 -2.73 8.61 -12.13
CA ASP A 26 -1.71 9.53 -11.63
C ASP A 26 -0.29 9.01 -11.87
N VAL A 27 -0.04 7.72 -11.64
CA VAL A 27 1.26 7.09 -11.97
C VAL A 27 1.54 7.16 -13.47
N LEU A 28 0.55 6.87 -14.32
CA LEU A 28 0.68 6.98 -15.78
C LEU A 28 0.93 8.42 -16.26
N MET A 29 0.47 9.41 -15.49
CA MET A 29 0.69 10.84 -15.73
C MET A 29 1.92 11.40 -15.00
N ASN A 30 2.76 10.56 -14.40
CA ASN A 30 3.93 10.98 -13.62
C ASN A 30 3.61 11.99 -12.50
N GLY A 31 2.47 11.83 -11.81
CA GLY A 31 2.07 12.68 -10.68
C GLY A 31 1.38 14.00 -11.07
N GLU A 32 1.25 14.30 -12.36
CA GLU A 32 0.62 15.53 -12.83
C GLU A 32 -0.91 15.54 -12.66
N PHE A 33 -1.54 14.36 -12.52
CA PHE A 33 -2.99 14.27 -12.38
C PHE A 33 -3.45 14.80 -11.02
N ILE A 34 -2.78 14.38 -9.95
CA ILE A 34 -3.08 14.84 -8.59
C ILE A 34 -2.77 16.34 -8.44
N LYS A 35 -1.71 16.85 -9.07
CA LYS A 35 -1.43 18.30 -9.14
C LYS A 35 -2.54 19.07 -9.86
N LEU A 36 -3.07 18.53 -10.96
CA LEU A 36 -4.18 19.13 -11.70
C LEU A 36 -5.48 19.20 -10.87
N LEU A 37 -5.67 18.26 -9.94
CA LEU A 37 -6.76 18.29 -8.96
C LEU A 37 -6.55 19.29 -7.82
N GLY A 38 -5.44 20.05 -7.84
CA GLY A 38 -5.11 21.08 -6.85
C GLY A 38 -4.49 20.54 -5.57
N TYR A 39 -3.98 19.31 -5.59
CA TYR A 39 -3.25 18.75 -4.45
C TYR A 39 -1.85 19.35 -4.39
N ASP A 40 -1.50 19.91 -3.23
CA ASP A 40 -0.15 20.38 -2.96
C ASP A 40 0.69 19.22 -2.43
N GLU A 41 1.76 18.87 -3.13
CA GLU A 41 2.72 17.85 -2.69
C GLU A 41 3.42 18.23 -1.37
N HIS A 42 3.38 19.49 -0.95
CA HIS A 42 3.97 20.00 0.28
C HIS A 42 2.94 20.29 1.37
N TYR A 43 1.75 19.68 1.34
CA TYR A 43 0.73 19.89 2.38
C TYR A 43 1.21 19.51 3.79
N ALA A 44 2.24 18.67 3.90
CA ALA A 44 2.88 18.30 5.17
C ALA A 44 3.99 19.28 5.62
N GLY A 45 4.25 20.34 4.84
CA GLY A 45 5.33 21.32 5.04
C GLY A 45 6.62 20.93 4.32
N GLU A 46 7.51 21.91 4.09
CA GLU A 46 8.78 21.74 3.34
C GLU A 46 9.76 20.72 3.97
N GLN A 47 9.55 20.34 5.22
CA GLN A 47 10.42 19.44 5.98
C GLN A 47 9.98 17.96 5.93
N LEU A 48 8.73 17.69 5.54
CA LEU A 48 8.16 16.35 5.45
C LEU A 48 8.08 15.92 3.99
N ASN A 49 9.16 15.29 3.52
CA ASN A 49 9.15 14.64 2.21
C ASN A 49 8.26 13.40 2.26
N LEU A 50 7.05 13.53 1.73
CA LEU A 50 6.18 12.39 1.45
C LEU A 50 6.93 11.47 0.49
N ILE A 51 7.01 10.17 0.81
CA ILE A 51 7.68 9.18 -0.06
C ILE A 51 6.72 8.81 -1.20
N ASN A 52 6.40 9.81 -2.01
CA ASN A 52 5.57 9.75 -3.21
C ASN A 52 6.37 9.33 -4.44
N SER A 53 7.70 9.26 -4.34
CA SER A 53 8.59 8.77 -5.38
C SER A 53 9.60 7.76 -4.83
N TYR A 54 10.06 6.85 -5.70
CA TYR A 54 11.11 5.89 -5.40
C TYR A 54 12.00 5.75 -6.63
N ASP A 55 13.31 5.99 -6.47
CA ASP A 55 14.30 6.00 -7.56
C ASP A 55 13.84 6.83 -8.79
N GLY A 56 13.19 7.98 -8.53
CA GLY A 56 12.71 8.90 -9.58
C GLY A 56 11.33 8.57 -10.16
N MET A 57 10.69 7.47 -9.76
CA MET A 57 9.35 7.08 -10.23
C MET A 57 8.27 7.43 -9.22
N VAL A 58 7.15 7.98 -9.70
CA VAL A 58 5.97 8.27 -8.87
C VAL A 58 5.32 6.97 -8.40
N ARG A 59 4.97 6.92 -7.13
CA ARG A 59 4.29 5.80 -6.46
C ARG A 59 2.80 6.09 -6.39
N ALA A 60 1.98 5.09 -6.63
CA ALA A 60 0.54 5.18 -6.42
C ALA A 60 0.23 5.44 -4.94
N THR A 61 -0.41 6.57 -4.65
CA THR A 61 -0.88 6.95 -3.31
C THR A 61 -2.39 7.18 -3.25
N GLY A 62 -3.03 7.58 -4.36
CA GLY A 62 -4.49 7.77 -4.41
C GLY A 62 -5.02 8.82 -3.44
N GLY A 63 -4.20 9.83 -3.12
CA GLY A 63 -4.53 10.86 -2.13
C GLY A 63 -4.27 10.45 -0.67
N PHE A 64 -3.73 9.25 -0.41
CA PHE A 64 -3.19 8.91 0.90
C PHE A 64 -1.84 9.58 1.14
N SER A 65 -1.49 9.76 2.41
CA SER A 65 -0.21 10.37 2.80
C SER A 65 1.01 9.52 2.48
N ASP A 66 0.89 8.20 2.41
CA ASP A 66 1.99 7.31 2.04
C ASP A 66 1.46 6.16 1.18
N ALA A 67 2.23 5.81 0.15
CA ALA A 67 2.00 4.66 -0.70
C ALA A 67 2.02 3.34 0.10
N LEU A 68 2.63 3.30 1.29
CA LEU A 68 2.54 2.14 2.19
C LEU A 68 1.14 1.93 2.77
N ASN A 69 0.56 2.97 3.36
CA ASN A 69 -0.81 2.91 3.91
C ASN A 69 -1.83 2.66 2.79
N PHE A 70 -1.64 3.29 1.63
CA PHE A 70 -2.42 3.04 0.44
C PHE A 70 -2.38 1.56 0.03
N GLY A 71 -1.18 0.99 -0.13
CA GLY A 71 -1.01 -0.41 -0.54
C GLY A 71 -1.71 -1.39 0.41
N TYR A 72 -1.53 -1.21 1.72
CA TYR A 72 -2.20 -2.06 2.73
C TYR A 72 -3.71 -1.88 2.74
N MET A 73 -4.22 -0.65 2.61
CA MET A 73 -5.66 -0.40 2.49
C MET A 73 -6.24 -1.16 1.29
N LEU A 74 -5.61 -1.07 0.12
CA LEU A 74 -6.06 -1.80 -1.06
C LEU A 74 -6.03 -3.33 -0.89
N THR A 75 -5.12 -3.89 -0.09
CA THR A 75 -5.13 -5.34 0.20
C THR A 75 -6.41 -5.80 0.90
N LEU A 76 -6.99 -4.97 1.78
CA LEU A 76 -8.30 -5.23 2.40
C LEU A 76 -9.41 -5.22 1.34
N GLY A 77 -9.32 -4.34 0.35
CA GLY A 77 -10.24 -4.30 -0.78
C GLY A 77 -10.18 -5.57 -1.63
N VAL A 78 -8.96 -6.06 -1.90
CA VAL A 78 -8.76 -7.34 -2.57
C VAL A 78 -9.40 -8.47 -1.76
N LEU A 79 -9.18 -8.52 -0.44
CA LEU A 79 -9.82 -9.50 0.44
C LEU A 79 -11.34 -9.46 0.35
N LEU A 80 -11.94 -8.27 0.45
CA LEU A 80 -13.39 -8.08 0.37
C LEU A 80 -13.95 -8.53 -1.00
N CYS A 81 -13.28 -8.17 -2.10
CA CYS A 81 -13.66 -8.61 -3.44
C CYS A 81 -13.60 -10.13 -3.57
N MET A 82 -12.56 -10.77 -3.06
CA MET A 82 -12.38 -12.22 -3.11
C MET A 82 -13.41 -12.96 -2.24
N GLU A 83 -13.77 -12.39 -1.10
CA GLU A 83 -14.85 -12.92 -0.26
C GLU A 83 -16.21 -12.84 -0.97
N CYS A 84 -16.57 -11.67 -1.53
CA CYS A 84 -17.79 -11.52 -2.34
C CYS A 84 -17.80 -12.46 -3.56
N PHE A 85 -16.66 -12.65 -4.22
CA PHE A 85 -16.51 -13.59 -5.32
C PHE A 85 -16.80 -15.03 -4.88
N SER A 86 -16.22 -15.45 -3.75
CA SER A 86 -16.39 -16.79 -3.18
C SER A 86 -17.86 -17.11 -2.90
N GLN A 87 -18.57 -16.13 -2.32
CA GLN A 87 -20.01 -16.18 -2.05
C GLN A 87 -20.88 -16.15 -3.32
N GLY A 88 -20.30 -15.89 -4.50
CA GLY A 88 -21.01 -15.89 -5.77
C GLY A 88 -21.63 -14.55 -6.17
N TYR A 89 -21.39 -13.49 -5.42
CA TYR A 89 -21.90 -12.16 -5.73
C TYR A 89 -21.12 -11.52 -6.88
N LYS A 90 -21.81 -11.21 -7.99
CA LYS A 90 -21.27 -10.51 -9.17
C LYS A 90 -19.81 -10.90 -9.51
N ARG A 91 -19.54 -12.22 -9.59
CA ARG A 91 -18.18 -12.79 -9.69
C ARG A 91 -17.26 -12.08 -10.67
N LEU A 92 -17.72 -11.86 -11.91
CA LEU A 92 -16.92 -11.20 -12.93
C LEU A 92 -16.53 -9.77 -12.53
N LEU A 93 -17.49 -9.00 -11.99
CA LEU A 93 -17.25 -7.63 -11.55
C LEU A 93 -16.27 -7.60 -10.36
N MET A 94 -16.45 -8.47 -9.36
CA MET A 94 -15.56 -8.52 -8.20
C MET A 94 -14.14 -8.91 -8.58
N LEU A 95 -13.98 -9.81 -9.57
CA LEU A 95 -12.68 -10.20 -10.10
C LEU A 95 -12.01 -9.05 -10.89
N ILE A 96 -12.77 -8.31 -11.69
CA ILE A 96 -12.27 -7.13 -12.41
C ILE A 96 -11.83 -6.05 -11.41
N ILE A 97 -12.64 -5.77 -10.39
CA ILE A 97 -12.30 -4.78 -9.37
C ILE A 97 -11.06 -5.23 -8.59
N SER A 98 -11.01 -6.48 -8.11
CA SER A 98 -9.85 -7.00 -7.36
C SER A 98 -8.56 -6.92 -8.18
N PHE A 99 -8.67 -7.05 -9.50
CA PHE A 99 -7.55 -6.90 -10.42
C PHE A 99 -7.05 -5.46 -10.52
N VAL A 100 -7.95 -4.49 -10.69
CA VAL A 100 -7.58 -3.07 -10.71
C VAL A 100 -6.94 -2.66 -9.37
N LEU A 101 -7.47 -3.15 -8.25
CA LEU A 101 -6.85 -2.95 -6.95
C LEU A 101 -5.42 -3.54 -6.90
N PHE A 102 -5.23 -4.73 -7.44
CA PHE A 102 -3.91 -5.39 -7.48
C PHE A 102 -2.89 -4.62 -8.33
N ILE A 103 -3.28 -4.08 -9.48
CA ILE A 103 -2.41 -3.22 -10.30
C ILE A 103 -1.97 -2.00 -9.49
N ALA A 104 -2.91 -1.32 -8.83
CA ALA A 104 -2.60 -0.16 -8.00
C ALA A 104 -1.69 -0.52 -6.81
N ILE A 105 -1.84 -1.72 -6.22
CA ILE A 105 -0.92 -2.25 -5.20
C ILE A 105 0.49 -2.41 -5.76
N CYS A 106 0.65 -3.00 -6.95
CA CYS A 106 1.96 -3.12 -7.60
C CYS A 106 2.57 -1.73 -7.89
N MET A 107 1.76 -0.78 -8.36
CA MET A 107 2.14 0.61 -8.58
C MET A 107 2.42 1.40 -7.28
N SER A 108 2.11 0.87 -6.10
CA SER A 108 2.56 1.48 -4.84
C SER A 108 4.04 1.14 -4.52
N LEU A 109 4.60 0.17 -5.25
CA LEU A 109 5.90 -0.47 -5.02
C LEU A 109 6.05 -1.09 -3.62
N THR A 110 4.99 -1.28 -2.83
CA THR A 110 5.11 -1.82 -1.46
C THR A 110 5.15 -3.34 -1.41
N ARG A 111 6.36 -3.87 -1.22
CA ARG A 111 6.63 -5.32 -1.10
C ARG A 111 5.66 -6.04 -0.17
N GLY A 112 5.44 -5.49 1.02
CA GLY A 112 4.55 -6.07 2.02
C GLY A 112 3.11 -6.19 1.54
N ALA A 113 2.55 -5.14 0.94
CA ALA A 113 1.18 -5.17 0.41
C ALA A 113 1.07 -6.14 -0.78
N ILE A 114 2.06 -6.16 -1.68
CA ILE A 114 2.09 -7.08 -2.83
C ILE A 114 2.09 -8.54 -2.34
N LEU A 115 2.94 -8.87 -1.37
CA LEU A 115 3.02 -10.23 -0.80
C LEU A 115 1.72 -10.63 -0.11
N VAL A 116 1.10 -9.73 0.66
CA VAL A 116 -0.18 -10.00 1.33
C VAL A 116 -1.30 -10.19 0.31
N ALA A 117 -1.38 -9.36 -0.73
CA ALA A 117 -2.36 -9.53 -1.79
C ALA A 117 -2.18 -10.84 -2.57
N ALA A 118 -0.93 -11.21 -2.87
CA ALA A 118 -0.61 -12.51 -3.48
C ALA A 118 -1.02 -13.68 -2.58
N LEU A 119 -0.80 -13.57 -1.27
CA LEU A 119 -1.22 -14.57 -0.29
C LEU A 119 -2.75 -14.71 -0.25
N ILE A 120 -3.50 -13.61 -0.29
CA ILE A 120 -4.98 -13.63 -0.37
C ILE A 120 -5.41 -14.42 -1.61
N TYR A 121 -4.89 -14.10 -2.79
CA TYR A 121 -5.19 -14.85 -4.01
C TYR A 121 -4.85 -16.34 -3.88
N ALA A 122 -3.68 -16.67 -3.34
CA ALA A 122 -3.25 -18.05 -3.14
C ALA A 122 -4.21 -18.82 -2.22
N LEU A 123 -4.60 -18.23 -1.08
CA LEU A 123 -5.55 -18.84 -0.14
C LEU A 123 -6.89 -19.13 -0.81
N TYR A 124 -7.47 -18.16 -1.53
CA TYR A 124 -8.77 -18.36 -2.19
C TYR A 124 -8.71 -19.35 -3.36
N ILE A 125 -7.60 -19.41 -4.10
CA ILE A 125 -7.39 -20.41 -5.17
C ILE A 125 -7.31 -21.82 -4.57
N ILE A 126 -6.58 -21.99 -3.47
CA ILE A 126 -6.45 -23.28 -2.77
C ILE A 126 -7.81 -23.72 -2.21
N SER A 127 -8.55 -22.79 -1.60
CA SER A 127 -9.85 -23.07 -0.99
C SER A 127 -10.96 -23.32 -2.01
N ASN A 128 -10.86 -22.79 -3.23
CA ASN A 128 -11.93 -22.86 -4.22
C ASN A 128 -11.42 -23.31 -5.61
N ARG A 129 -11.61 -24.59 -5.94
CA ARG A 129 -11.19 -25.17 -7.23
C ARG A 129 -11.76 -24.46 -8.47
N LYS A 130 -12.90 -23.76 -8.36
CA LYS A 130 -13.48 -22.96 -9.45
C LYS A 130 -12.68 -21.67 -9.71
N MET A 131 -11.95 -21.17 -8.70
CA MET A 131 -11.04 -20.03 -8.85
C MET A 131 -9.71 -20.40 -9.49
N LEU A 132 -9.33 -21.68 -9.53
CA LEU A 132 -8.09 -22.11 -10.17
C LEU A 132 -8.08 -21.77 -11.67
N PHE A 133 -9.22 -21.97 -12.36
CA PHE A 133 -9.36 -21.58 -13.77
C PHE A 133 -9.39 -20.06 -13.98
N CYS A 134 -10.00 -19.30 -13.07
CA CYS A 134 -10.01 -17.83 -13.11
C CYS A 134 -8.63 -17.24 -12.80
N GLY A 135 -7.89 -17.82 -11.85
CA GLY A 135 -6.53 -17.39 -11.48
C GLY A 135 -5.52 -17.66 -12.59
N ILE A 136 -5.63 -18.78 -13.29
CA ILE A 136 -4.80 -19.10 -14.47
C ILE A 136 -5.09 -18.12 -15.62
N THR A 137 -6.36 -17.81 -15.90
CA THR A 137 -6.71 -16.81 -16.93
C THR A 137 -6.22 -15.41 -16.56
N LEU A 138 -6.18 -15.08 -15.26
CA LEU A 138 -5.69 -13.80 -14.76
C LEU A 138 -4.16 -13.69 -14.89
N PHE A 139 -3.41 -14.77 -14.62
CA PHE A 139 -1.96 -14.84 -14.86
C PHE A 139 -1.61 -14.68 -16.35
N VAL A 140 -2.41 -15.28 -17.24
CA VAL A 140 -2.24 -15.20 -18.70
C VAL A 140 -2.57 -13.81 -19.26
N ILE A 141 -3.36 -12.99 -18.57
CA ILE A 141 -3.66 -11.59 -18.96
C ILE A 141 -2.64 -10.59 -18.38
N ILE A 142 -2.11 -10.85 -17.18
CA ILE A 142 -1.07 -10.02 -16.54
C ILE A 142 0.22 -10.02 -17.36
N ILE A 143 0.66 -11.18 -17.83
CA ILE A 143 1.93 -11.30 -18.56
C ILE A 143 1.94 -10.40 -19.82
N PRO A 144 0.88 -10.38 -20.66
CA PRO A 144 0.77 -9.44 -21.77
C PRO A 144 0.64 -7.97 -21.36
N VAL A 145 -0.09 -7.63 -20.29
CA VAL A 145 -0.23 -6.23 -19.86
C VAL A 145 1.09 -5.67 -19.31
N LEU A 146 1.90 -6.51 -18.68
CA LEU A 146 3.28 -6.17 -18.31
C LEU A 146 4.24 -6.20 -19.52
N ALA A 147 3.94 -6.98 -20.56
CA ALA A 147 4.77 -7.11 -21.77
C ALA A 147 4.41 -6.13 -22.90
N ILE A 148 3.30 -5.41 -22.82
CA ILE A 148 3.01 -4.26 -23.68
C ILE A 148 3.85 -3.11 -23.15
N SER A 149 5.12 -3.13 -23.56
CA SER A 149 6.14 -2.16 -23.17
C SER A 149 5.71 -0.76 -23.57
N THR A 150 5.45 0.05 -22.56
CA THR A 150 5.74 1.48 -22.65
C THR A 150 6.97 1.70 -21.78
N ASN A 151 7.87 2.61 -22.16
CA ASN A 151 9.09 2.91 -21.39
C ASN A 151 8.83 3.14 -19.88
N ILE A 152 7.62 3.55 -19.51
CA ILE A 152 7.17 3.73 -18.12
C ILE A 152 7.03 2.37 -17.41
N PHE A 153 6.42 1.38 -18.05
CA PHE A 153 6.24 0.04 -17.49
C PHE A 153 7.56 -0.72 -17.37
N ASP A 154 8.50 -0.53 -18.30
CA ASP A 154 9.81 -1.17 -18.24
C ASP A 154 10.59 -0.68 -17.01
N ASN A 155 10.67 0.64 -16.80
CA ASN A 155 11.28 1.22 -15.60
C ASN A 155 10.57 0.78 -14.31
N TYR A 156 9.23 0.73 -14.33
CA TYR A 156 8.46 0.27 -13.15
C TYR A 156 8.73 -1.19 -12.82
N THR A 157 8.82 -2.03 -13.85
CA THR A 157 9.06 -3.48 -13.72
C THR A 157 10.48 -3.74 -13.26
N GLU A 158 11.47 -3.02 -13.78
CA GLU A 158 12.87 -3.09 -13.31
C GLU A 158 12.99 -2.69 -11.84
N ILE A 159 12.39 -1.56 -11.44
CA ILE A 159 12.40 -1.12 -10.03
C ILE A 159 11.67 -2.14 -9.16
N LEU A 160 10.51 -2.64 -9.60
CA LEU A 160 9.73 -3.64 -8.87
C LEU A 160 10.53 -4.93 -8.67
N ILE A 161 11.16 -5.45 -9.71
CA ILE A 161 12.04 -6.62 -9.66
C ILE A 161 13.21 -6.33 -8.73
N GLY A 162 13.88 -5.19 -8.90
CA GLY A 162 14.95 -4.73 -8.02
C GLY A 162 14.54 -4.65 -6.55
N ARG A 163 13.29 -4.30 -6.23
CA ARG A 163 12.80 -4.36 -4.83
C ARG A 163 12.82 -5.78 -4.26
N PHE A 164 12.60 -6.81 -5.08
CA PHE A 164 12.60 -8.21 -4.68
C PHE A 164 13.97 -8.90 -4.84
N THR A 165 14.78 -8.50 -5.81
CA THR A 165 16.06 -9.16 -6.15
C THR A 165 17.28 -8.37 -5.71
N ASP A 166 17.23 -7.04 -5.73
CA ASP A 166 18.38 -6.21 -5.38
C ASP A 166 18.48 -5.99 -3.88
N SER A 167 19.64 -6.36 -3.37
CA SER A 167 20.11 -5.99 -2.04
C SER A 167 20.73 -4.59 -2.03
N SER A 168 20.18 -3.65 -2.81
CA SER A 168 20.71 -2.29 -2.95
C SER A 168 20.71 -1.55 -1.61
N GLN A 169 21.62 -0.57 -1.47
CA GLN A 169 21.89 0.16 -0.22
C GLN A 169 20.63 0.87 0.33
N ALA A 170 19.71 1.33 -0.53
CA ALA A 170 18.42 1.90 -0.15
C ALA A 170 17.43 0.85 0.41
N SER A 171 17.39 -0.34 -0.19
CA SER A 171 16.57 -1.48 0.27
C SER A 171 17.06 -2.03 1.62
N ARG A 172 18.39 -2.10 1.80
CA ARG A 172 19.05 -2.39 3.07
C ARG A 172 18.80 -1.30 4.10
N GLY A 173 18.91 -0.03 3.73
CA GLY A 173 18.69 1.11 4.64
C GLY A 173 17.27 1.18 5.21
N SER A 174 16.23 0.94 4.40
CA SER A 174 14.85 0.92 4.90
C SER A 174 14.56 -0.28 5.81
N THR A 175 15.11 -1.46 5.48
CA THR A 175 14.88 -2.68 6.27
C THR A 175 15.68 -2.63 7.58
N GLN A 176 16.96 -2.26 7.49
CA GLN A 176 17.83 -2.07 8.64
C GLN A 176 17.31 -0.96 9.54
N GLY A 177 16.86 0.17 8.98
CA GLY A 177 16.26 1.25 9.79
C GLY A 177 15.02 0.82 10.56
N ARG A 178 14.21 -0.12 10.05
CA ARG A 178 13.07 -0.69 10.80
C ARG A 178 13.52 -1.68 11.88
N ILE A 179 14.57 -2.46 11.62
CA ILE A 179 15.17 -3.36 12.61
C ILE A 179 15.81 -2.56 13.74
N ASP A 180 16.61 -1.54 13.40
CA ASP A 180 17.23 -0.64 14.35
C ASP A 180 16.17 0.11 15.16
N MET A 181 15.11 0.58 14.52
CA MET A 181 13.95 1.19 15.19
C MET A 181 13.27 0.22 16.16
N ALA A 182 13.09 -1.05 15.78
CA ALA A 182 12.51 -2.07 16.66
C ALA A 182 13.43 -2.40 17.85
N ILE A 183 14.74 -2.50 17.64
CA ILE A 183 15.72 -2.75 18.71
C ILE A 183 15.80 -1.54 19.64
N ASN A 184 15.90 -0.33 19.10
CA ASN A 184 15.89 0.91 19.88
C ASN A 184 14.60 1.06 20.68
N SER A 185 13.47 0.63 20.11
CA SER A 185 12.19 0.58 20.81
C SER A 185 12.20 -0.35 22.02
N LEU A 186 12.74 -1.56 21.86
CA LEU A 186 12.84 -2.53 22.96
C LEU A 186 13.79 -2.02 24.06
N ASN A 187 14.93 -1.45 23.68
CA ASN A 187 15.87 -0.86 24.62
C ASN A 187 15.28 0.35 25.34
N PHE A 188 14.50 1.18 24.64
CA PHE A 188 13.87 2.34 25.25
C PHE A 188 12.76 1.94 26.23
N LEU A 189 11.93 0.95 25.86
CA LEU A 189 10.88 0.43 26.74
C LEU A 189 11.42 -0.28 27.98
N SER A 190 12.62 -0.86 27.92
CA SER A 190 13.24 -1.47 29.11
C SER A 190 13.60 -0.42 30.17
N GLU A 191 13.95 0.80 29.74
CA GLU A 191 14.23 1.94 30.61
C GLU A 191 12.96 2.76 30.95
N HIS A 192 11.97 2.74 30.06
CA HIS A 192 10.72 3.52 30.16
C HIS A 192 9.51 2.60 29.93
N PRO A 193 9.15 1.74 30.90
CA PRO A 193 8.14 0.70 30.73
C PRO A 193 6.72 1.24 30.51
N SER A 194 6.46 2.50 30.85
CA SER A 194 5.21 3.20 30.55
C SER A 194 5.13 3.78 29.12
N GLY A 195 6.19 3.64 28.32
CA GLY A 195 6.29 4.21 26.97
C GLY A 195 6.38 5.75 26.95
N ILE A 196 6.17 6.34 25.77
CA ILE A 196 6.20 7.79 25.56
C ILE A 196 4.87 8.31 25.01
N GLY A 197 4.56 9.58 25.26
CA GLY A 197 3.36 10.23 24.74
C GLY A 197 3.38 10.36 23.22
N LEU A 198 2.26 10.07 22.55
CA LEU A 198 2.02 10.38 21.13
C LEU A 198 2.32 11.86 20.86
N GLY A 199 3.31 12.15 20.01
CA GLY A 199 3.76 13.51 19.70
C GLY A 199 5.09 13.92 20.33
N THR A 200 5.69 13.08 21.19
CA THR A 200 7.03 13.35 21.74
C THR A 200 8.16 12.97 20.80
N GLN A 201 7.91 12.19 19.73
CA GLN A 201 8.88 11.74 18.72
C GLN A 201 8.22 11.47 17.36
N GLY A 202 9.05 11.34 16.32
CA GLY A 202 8.65 11.14 14.91
C GLY A 202 9.10 12.27 13.98
N SER A 203 9.12 12.01 12.68
CA SER A 203 9.61 12.95 11.64
C SER A 203 8.82 14.26 11.53
N GLY A 204 7.66 14.35 12.20
CA GLY A 204 6.84 15.56 12.29
C GLY A 204 6.91 16.29 13.64
N ASN A 205 7.70 15.81 14.61
CA ASN A 205 7.83 16.48 15.90
C ASN A 205 8.88 17.59 15.85
N MET A 206 8.42 18.85 15.72
CA MET A 206 9.30 20.03 15.74
C MET A 206 9.73 20.46 17.15
N LEU A 207 9.18 19.87 18.22
CA LEU A 207 9.40 20.28 19.61
C LEU A 207 10.49 19.48 20.32
N SER A 208 10.82 18.26 19.85
CA SER A 208 11.90 17.46 20.43
C SER A 208 13.19 17.62 19.64
N VAL A 209 14.27 18.02 20.32
CA VAL A 209 15.62 18.11 19.76
C VAL A 209 16.24 16.71 19.52
N LYS A 210 15.68 15.66 20.14
CA LYS A 210 16.11 14.28 19.98
C LYS A 210 15.01 13.43 19.36
N ASP A 211 15.33 12.79 18.24
CA ASP A 211 14.54 11.71 17.65
C ASP A 211 15.21 10.37 17.99
N ASN A 212 14.63 9.59 18.90
CA ASN A 212 15.16 8.26 19.23
C ASN A 212 14.72 7.20 18.22
N ARG A 213 13.97 7.58 17.16
CA ARG A 213 13.43 6.72 16.11
C ARG A 213 12.80 5.46 16.69
N LEU A 214 11.84 5.66 17.59
CA LEU A 214 11.06 4.59 18.20
C LEU A 214 9.87 4.25 17.31
N ASN A 215 9.47 2.98 17.30
CA ASN A 215 8.34 2.52 16.52
C ASN A 215 7.04 3.15 17.08
N THR A 216 6.15 3.59 16.18
CA THR A 216 4.88 4.27 16.51
C THR A 216 3.96 3.46 17.42
N ASP A 217 4.16 2.14 17.47
CA ASP A 217 3.41 1.20 18.30
C ASP A 217 3.77 1.28 19.80
N ASN A 218 4.86 1.98 20.17
CA ASN A 218 5.28 2.16 21.57
C ASN A 218 4.84 3.50 22.16
N TYR A 219 4.05 4.25 21.42
CA TYR A 219 3.50 5.51 21.87
C TYR A 219 2.15 5.22 22.52
N PHE A 220 1.98 5.67 23.76
CA PHE A 220 0.69 5.58 24.46
C PHE A 220 0.05 6.95 24.56
N PHE A 221 -1.28 6.99 24.60
CA PHE A 221 -2.01 8.15 25.09
C PHE A 221 -1.77 8.25 26.60
N TRP A 222 -0.87 9.13 27.02
CA TRP A 222 -0.87 9.60 28.39
C TRP A 222 -1.92 10.72 28.49
N ILE A 223 -3.11 10.37 28.98
CA ILE A 223 -4.07 11.38 29.45
C ILE A 223 -3.75 11.57 30.94
N ALA A 224 -3.16 12.72 31.26
CA ALA A 224 -3.01 13.21 32.62
C ALA A 224 -4.08 14.23 32.96
#